data_AF-A0A9X7W3E5-F1
#
_entry.id   AF-A0A9X7W3E5-F1
#
_cell.length_a   1.000
_cell.length_b   1.000
_cell.length_c   1.000
_cell.angle_alpha   90.00
_cell.angle_beta   90.00
_cell.angle_gamma   90.00
#
_symmetry.space_group_name_H-M   'P 1'
#
loop_
_entity.id
_entity.type
_entity.pdbx_description
1 polymer ?
#
loop_
_entity_poly.entity_id
_entity_poly.type
_entity_poly.pdbx_seq_one_letter_code
_entity_poly.pdbx_strand_id
1 'polypeptide(L)'
;MPTAQTVSGNKPMDTLKQNLSGKRKAIFQILDDVKKVSPDQWKDPNEVEKLAKSFAGKLGLPVPEQRIKQFVNAYKDATKNGPNANVDDLVKKYGKNVDNDTLKEIKKFVPKTK
;
A
#
# COMPACT_ATOMS: atom_id res chain seq x y z
N MET A 1 -29.59 -4.31 29.53
CA MET A 1 -28.11 -4.32 29.41
C MET A 1 -27.77 -4.85 28.02
N PRO A 2 -27.09 -4.11 27.15
CA PRO A 2 -26.63 -4.67 25.88
C PRO A 2 -25.29 -5.39 26.11
N THR A 3 -25.24 -6.65 25.68
CA THR A 3 -24.07 -7.51 25.70
C THR A 3 -23.00 -7.00 24.73
N ALA A 4 -21.80 -6.76 25.23
CA ALA A 4 -20.63 -6.44 24.42
C ALA A 4 -20.30 -7.64 23.52
N GLN A 5 -20.51 -7.49 22.21
CA GLN A 5 -20.00 -8.44 21.22
C GLN A 5 -18.48 -8.39 21.23
N THR A 6 -17.85 -9.44 21.71
CA THR A 6 -16.43 -9.73 21.52
C THR A 6 -16.17 -9.93 20.04
N VAL A 7 -15.74 -8.86 19.35
CA VAL A 7 -15.13 -8.96 18.03
C VAL A 7 -13.78 -9.64 18.19
N SER A 8 -13.71 -10.92 17.86
CA SER A 8 -12.48 -11.66 17.63
C SER A 8 -11.67 -10.91 16.57
N GLY A 9 -10.68 -10.15 17.02
CA GLY A 9 -9.94 -9.19 16.21
C GLY A 9 -9.01 -9.88 15.20
N ASN A 10 -9.47 -10.04 13.96
CA ASN A 10 -8.58 -10.31 12.85
C ASN A 10 -7.66 -9.09 12.66
N LYS A 11 -6.36 -9.26 12.88
CA LYS A 11 -5.39 -8.20 12.63
C LYS A 11 -5.39 -7.90 11.12
N PRO A 12 -5.20 -6.64 10.69
CA PRO A 12 -5.10 -6.29 9.26
C PRO A 12 -4.12 -7.16 8.47
N MET A 13 -3.04 -7.58 9.14
CA MET A 13 -2.04 -8.50 8.59
C MET A 13 -2.58 -9.90 8.29
N ASP A 14 -3.48 -10.44 9.14
CA ASP A 14 -4.06 -11.77 8.93
C ASP A 14 -5.03 -11.76 7.75
N THR A 15 -5.83 -10.69 7.62
CA THR A 15 -6.66 -10.45 6.43
C THR A 15 -5.81 -10.31 5.17
N LEU A 16 -4.67 -9.61 5.23
CA LEU A 16 -3.75 -9.51 4.09
C LEU A 16 -3.17 -10.88 3.71
N LYS A 17 -2.70 -11.66 4.68
CA LYS A 17 -2.18 -13.02 4.44
C LYS A 17 -3.25 -13.92 3.81
N GLN A 18 -4.47 -13.88 4.33
CA GLN A 18 -5.59 -14.64 3.79
C GLN A 18 -5.88 -14.22 2.34
N ASN A 19 -5.93 -12.93 2.07
CA ASN A 19 -6.17 -12.37 0.73
C ASN A 19 -5.07 -12.72 -0.27
N LEU A 20 -3.82 -12.89 0.17
CA LEU A 20 -2.69 -13.26 -0.68
C LEU A 20 -2.46 -14.78 -0.77
N SER A 21 -3.12 -15.57 0.08
CA SER A 21 -3.01 -17.02 0.08
C SER A 21 -3.41 -17.60 -1.28
N GLY A 22 -2.59 -18.52 -1.81
CA GLY A 22 -2.83 -19.12 -3.12
C GLY A 22 -2.51 -18.21 -4.33
N LYS A 23 -2.13 -16.94 -4.13
CA LYS A 23 -1.88 -15.97 -5.22
C LYS A 23 -0.40 -15.82 -5.58
N ARG A 24 0.45 -16.78 -5.19
CA ARG A 24 1.90 -16.75 -5.41
C ARG A 24 2.29 -16.45 -6.87
N LYS A 25 1.60 -17.08 -7.85
CA LYS A 25 1.85 -16.85 -9.27
C LYS A 25 1.59 -15.39 -9.68
N ALA A 26 0.47 -14.82 -9.23
CA ALA A 26 0.12 -13.43 -9.52
C ALA A 26 1.12 -12.45 -8.88
N ILE A 27 1.58 -12.73 -7.65
CA ILE A 27 2.61 -11.93 -6.97
C ILE A 27 3.90 -11.92 -7.79
N PHE A 28 4.39 -13.08 -8.26
CA PHE A 28 5.59 -13.13 -9.09
C PHE A 28 5.43 -12.41 -10.42
N GLN A 29 4.27 -12.53 -11.07
CA GLN A 29 3.98 -11.78 -12.30
C GLN A 29 4.01 -10.26 -12.05
N ILE A 30 3.42 -9.80 -10.94
CA ILE A 30 3.46 -8.38 -10.56
C ILE A 30 4.90 -7.92 -10.34
N LEU A 31 5.73 -8.73 -9.66
CA LEU A 31 7.15 -8.40 -9.48
C LEU A 31 7.89 -8.31 -10.82
N ASP A 32 7.61 -9.20 -11.77
CA ASP A 32 8.21 -9.14 -13.10
C ASP A 32 7.72 -7.95 -13.94
N ASP A 33 6.46 -7.54 -13.76
CA ASP A 33 5.94 -6.33 -14.39
C ASP A 33 6.58 -5.08 -13.80
N VAL A 34 6.69 -5.00 -12.47
CA VAL A 34 7.34 -3.89 -11.76
C VAL A 34 8.78 -3.69 -12.25
N LYS A 35 9.53 -4.77 -12.49
CA LYS A 35 10.90 -4.71 -13.04
C LYS A 35 10.97 -4.13 -14.46
N LYS A 36 9.88 -4.19 -15.22
CA LYS A 36 9.80 -3.68 -16.59
C LYS A 36 9.34 -2.24 -16.67
N VAL A 37 8.81 -1.68 -15.57
CA VAL A 37 8.40 -0.28 -15.51
C VAL A 37 9.64 0.61 -15.47
N SER A 38 9.74 1.53 -16.43
CA SER A 38 10.89 2.44 -16.49
C SER A 38 10.85 3.48 -15.36
N PRO A 39 12.00 4.05 -14.96
CA PRO A 39 12.04 5.10 -13.94
C PRO A 39 11.15 6.31 -14.25
N ASP A 40 10.98 6.67 -15.53
CA ASP A 40 10.13 7.80 -15.91
C ASP A 40 8.64 7.49 -15.75
N GLN A 41 8.22 6.25 -15.95
CA GLN A 41 6.84 5.84 -15.67
C GLN A 41 6.51 5.92 -14.18
N TRP A 42 7.50 5.71 -13.29
CA TRP A 42 7.31 5.96 -11.86
C TRP A 42 7.08 7.44 -11.56
N LYS A 43 7.56 8.38 -12.38
CA LYS A 43 7.33 9.81 -12.13
C LYS A 43 5.91 10.25 -12.47
N ASP A 44 5.20 9.53 -13.35
CA ASP A 44 3.82 9.86 -13.72
C ASP A 44 2.81 9.20 -12.77
N PRO A 45 2.06 9.98 -11.96
CA PRO A 45 1.07 9.42 -11.06
C PRO A 45 -0.09 8.70 -11.77
N ASN A 46 -0.39 9.05 -13.02
CA ASN A 46 -1.44 8.38 -13.80
C ASN A 46 -0.99 6.97 -14.20
N GLU A 47 0.28 6.79 -14.56
CA GLU A 47 0.86 5.47 -14.84
C GLU A 47 0.89 4.62 -13.56
N VAL A 48 1.27 5.20 -12.43
CA VAL A 48 1.23 4.52 -11.13
C VAL A 48 -0.20 4.12 -10.73
N GLU A 49 -1.21 4.94 -11.03
CA GLU A 49 -2.61 4.58 -10.84
C GLU A 49 -3.02 3.36 -11.68
N LYS A 50 -2.67 3.36 -12.98
CA LYS A 50 -2.96 2.25 -13.89
C LYS A 50 -2.29 0.95 -13.41
N LEU A 51 -1.03 1.03 -12.98
CA LEU A 51 -0.29 -0.10 -12.42
C LEU A 51 -0.98 -0.64 -11.16
N ALA A 52 -1.35 0.23 -10.22
CA ALA A 52 -2.03 -0.18 -8.99
C ALA A 52 -3.38 -0.88 -9.28
N LYS A 53 -4.18 -0.35 -10.22
CA LYS A 53 -5.43 -0.97 -10.67
C LYS A 53 -5.17 -2.34 -11.31
N SER A 54 -4.18 -2.44 -12.19
CA SER A 54 -3.79 -3.68 -12.85
C SER A 54 -3.37 -4.75 -11.83
N PHE A 55 -2.55 -4.39 -10.85
CA PHE A 55 -2.07 -5.32 -9.82
C PHE A 55 -3.20 -5.79 -8.90
N ALA A 56 -4.10 -4.88 -8.49
CA ALA A 56 -5.30 -5.25 -7.74
C ALA A 56 -6.16 -6.26 -8.52
N GLY A 57 -6.32 -6.04 -9.84
CA GLY A 57 -7.00 -6.95 -10.75
C GLY A 57 -6.33 -8.32 -10.85
N LYS A 58 -5.00 -8.37 -11.02
CA LYS A 58 -4.23 -9.63 -11.08
C LYS A 58 -4.30 -10.42 -9.77
N LEU A 59 -4.32 -9.73 -8.63
CA LEU A 59 -4.54 -10.35 -7.33
C LEU A 59 -6.01 -10.70 -7.10
N GLY A 60 -6.94 -10.30 -7.96
CA GLY A 60 -8.38 -10.49 -7.75
C GLY A 60 -8.84 -9.89 -6.42
N LEU A 61 -8.23 -8.79 -5.99
CA LEU A 61 -8.57 -8.11 -4.76
C LEU A 61 -9.59 -7.02 -5.05
N PRO A 62 -10.75 -7.01 -4.38
CA PRO A 62 -11.70 -5.92 -4.50
C PRO A 62 -11.14 -4.70 -3.76
N VAL A 63 -10.51 -3.79 -4.53
CA VAL A 63 -9.99 -2.53 -3.99
C VAL A 63 -10.94 -1.39 -4.40
N PRO A 64 -11.56 -0.69 -3.44
CA PRO A 64 -12.39 0.46 -3.77
C PRO A 64 -11.61 1.55 -4.51
N GLU A 65 -12.22 2.20 -5.49
CA GLU A 65 -11.57 3.26 -6.27
C GLU A 65 -11.03 4.40 -5.39
N GLN A 66 -11.74 4.72 -4.30
CA GLN A 66 -11.30 5.70 -3.32
C GLN A 66 -9.97 5.30 -2.66
N ARG A 67 -9.72 4.01 -2.41
CA ARG A 67 -8.45 3.52 -1.86
C ARG A 67 -7.31 3.64 -2.86
N ILE A 68 -7.59 3.39 -4.14
CA ILE A 68 -6.62 3.65 -5.21
C ILE A 68 -6.28 5.14 -5.29
N LYS A 69 -7.26 6.03 -5.25
CA LYS A 69 -7.03 7.49 -5.22
C LYS A 69 -6.22 7.93 -4.01
N GLN A 70 -6.50 7.38 -2.83
CA GLN A 70 -5.70 7.64 -1.62
C GLN A 70 -4.26 7.18 -1.79
N PHE A 71 -4.03 6.01 -2.38
CA PHE A 71 -2.68 5.52 -2.69
C PHE A 71 -1.94 6.45 -3.65
N VAL A 72 -2.58 6.87 -4.76
CA VAL A 72 -1.95 7.76 -5.76
C VAL A 72 -1.64 9.14 -5.15
N ASN A 73 -2.51 9.65 -4.28
CA ASN A 73 -2.25 10.91 -3.58
C ASN A 73 -1.09 10.77 -2.57
N ALA A 74 -1.03 9.67 -1.81
CA ALA A 74 0.09 9.38 -0.94
C ALA A 74 1.41 9.26 -1.74
N TYR A 75 1.36 8.64 -2.91
CA TYR A 75 2.49 8.53 -3.83
C TYR A 75 2.96 9.89 -4.33
N LYS A 76 2.03 10.75 -4.77
CA LYS A 76 2.34 12.14 -5.17
C LYS A 76 2.99 12.92 -4.03
N ASP A 77 2.44 12.85 -2.83
CA ASP A 77 2.99 13.55 -1.66
C ASP A 77 4.37 13.03 -1.28
N ALA A 78 4.57 11.70 -1.36
CA ALA A 78 5.86 11.06 -1.10
C ALA A 78 6.93 11.43 -2.14
N THR A 79 6.55 11.56 -3.42
CA THR A 79 7.50 11.85 -4.50
C THR A 79 7.76 13.35 -4.70
N LYS A 80 6.80 14.21 -4.35
CA LYS A 80 6.92 15.68 -4.48
C LYS A 80 8.05 16.26 -3.64
N ASN A 81 8.29 15.73 -2.45
CA ASN A 81 9.36 16.17 -1.55
C ASN A 81 10.66 15.35 -1.71
N GLY A 82 10.72 14.44 -2.70
CA GLY A 82 11.83 13.53 -2.87
C GLY A 82 12.07 12.65 -1.63
N PRO A 83 13.32 12.24 -1.34
CA PRO A 83 13.64 11.39 -0.19
C PRO A 83 13.36 12.02 1.19
N ASN A 84 12.93 13.29 1.23
CA ASN A 84 12.62 14.01 2.46
C ASN A 84 11.15 13.87 2.90
N ALA A 85 10.33 13.06 2.21
CA ALA A 85 8.95 12.85 2.61
C ALA A 85 8.85 12.21 4.00
N ASN A 86 8.13 12.86 4.91
CA ASN A 86 7.93 12.36 6.27
C ASN A 86 6.88 11.23 6.28
N VAL A 87 7.34 10.03 6.65
CA VAL A 87 6.50 8.82 6.75
C VAL A 87 5.36 9.01 7.75
N ASP A 88 5.60 9.70 8.87
CA ASP A 88 4.59 9.94 9.89
C ASP A 88 3.43 10.78 9.35
N ASP A 89 3.75 11.81 8.56
CA ASP A 89 2.73 12.68 7.95
C ASP A 89 1.92 11.94 6.88
N LEU A 90 2.58 11.11 6.07
CA LEU A 90 1.92 10.27 5.06
C LEU A 90 0.96 9.25 5.72
N VAL A 91 1.40 8.59 6.78
CA VAL A 91 0.57 7.61 7.49
C VAL A 91 -0.57 8.29 8.24
N LYS A 92 -0.34 9.46 8.85
CA LYS A 92 -1.41 10.24 9.47
C LYS A 92 -2.48 10.67 8.46
N LYS A 93 -2.08 11.03 7.23
CA LYS A 93 -2.98 11.54 6.19
C LYS A 93 -3.72 10.42 5.42
N TYR A 94 -3.06 9.30 5.14
CA TYR A 94 -3.58 8.25 4.25
C TYR A 94 -3.71 6.86 4.90
N GLY A 95 -3.04 6.65 6.04
CA GLY A 95 -2.85 5.36 6.70
C GLY A 95 -3.79 5.10 7.88
N LYS A 96 -5.08 5.43 7.77
CA LYS A 96 -6.07 5.24 8.87
C LYS A 96 -6.09 3.83 9.50
N ASN A 97 -5.71 2.80 8.73
CA ASN A 97 -5.69 1.40 9.17
C ASN A 97 -4.26 0.86 9.40
N VAL A 98 -3.25 1.74 9.43
CA VAL A 98 -1.86 1.36 9.71
C VAL A 98 -1.64 1.49 11.21
N ASP A 99 -1.41 0.37 11.88
CA ASP A 99 -1.07 0.35 13.30
C ASP A 99 0.40 0.77 13.53
N ASN A 100 0.72 1.08 14.79
CA ASN A 100 2.04 1.57 15.18
C ASN A 100 3.17 0.57 14.90
N ASP A 101 2.91 -0.74 14.95
CA ASP A 101 3.94 -1.75 14.71
C ASP A 101 4.23 -1.86 13.21
N THR A 102 3.19 -1.82 12.38
CA THR A 102 3.33 -1.70 10.93
C THR A 102 4.09 -0.44 10.54
N LEU A 103 3.79 0.72 11.17
CA LEU A 103 4.52 1.97 10.95
C LEU A 103 6.01 1.84 11.30
N LYS A 104 6.35 1.21 12.44
CA LYS A 104 7.75 0.97 12.83
C LYS A 104 8.49 0.12 11.80
N GLU A 105 7.86 -0.93 11.26
CA GLU A 105 8.47 -1.76 10.22
C GLU A 105 8.71 -0.97 8.93
N ILE A 106 7.74 -0.17 8.48
CA ILE A 106 7.88 0.67 7.28
C ILE A 106 9.08 1.61 7.42
N LYS A 107 9.25 2.25 8.59
CA LYS A 107 10.36 3.18 8.85
C LYS A 107 11.75 2.55 8.72
N LYS A 108 11.89 1.22 8.84
CA LYS A 108 13.19 0.55 8.66
C LYS A 108 13.68 0.59 7.21
N PHE A 109 12.77 0.72 6.24
CA PHE A 109 13.08 0.71 4.82
C PHE A 109 13.17 2.12 4.21
N VAL A 110 12.83 3.15 4.98
CA VAL A 110 12.96 4.53 4.53
C VAL A 110 14.40 4.98 4.78
N PRO A 111 15.13 5.42 3.74
CA PRO A 111 16.48 5.93 3.91
C PRO A 111 16.46 7.05 4.94
N LYS A 112 17.30 6.92 5.98
CA LYS A 112 17.53 8.04 6.88
C LYS A 112 18.27 9.10 6.07
N THR A 113 17.60 10.19 5.77
CA THR A 113 18.24 11.41 5.27
C THR A 113 19.37 11.76 6.25
N LYS A 114 20.59 11.85 5.72
CA LYS A 114 21.76 12.31 6.48
C LYS A 114 21.64 13.79 6.78
#